data_AF-A0A381WTS8-F1
#
_entry.id   AF-A0A381WTS8-F1
#
_cell.length_a   1.000
_cell.length_b   1.000
_cell.length_c   1.000
_cell.angle_alpha   90.00
_cell.angle_beta   90.00
_cell.angle_gamma   90.00
#
_symmetry.space_group_name_H-M   'P 1'
#
loop_
_entity.id
_entity.type
_entity.pdbx_description
1 polymer ?
#
loop_
_entity_poly.entity_id
_entity_poly.type
_entity_poly.pdbx_seq_one_letter_code
_entity_poly.pdbx_strand_id
1 'polypeptide(L)'
;MNALVFDNDGNLFIRKESGLEYTFENVDAPALGFEYAMVVYDEDEFKVVEWDGDKPLEEQQQEPLTEGDKELCEQYIANSEPPEGVSLQTQHVNRLEDVVNDHVIRMSGDYGFNDFIMAIYAGREGSNHPYRSNARRVLEFADAQNTVLAEVTAEIHTTREDFLKPFEEYVNMLPLPVSLPDHPS
;
A
#
# COMPACT_ATOMS: atom_id res chain seq x y z
N MET A 1 -12.16 7.71 4.58
CA MET A 1 -12.75 8.80 3.78
C MET A 1 -12.69 8.38 2.33
N ASN A 2 -13.76 8.61 1.57
CA ASN A 2 -13.77 8.33 0.14
C ASN A 2 -12.77 9.24 -0.59
N ALA A 3 -12.28 8.81 -1.74
CA ALA A 3 -11.52 9.67 -2.64
C ALA A 3 -11.80 9.32 -4.10
N LEU A 4 -11.74 10.34 -4.95
CA LEU A 4 -11.76 10.21 -6.41
C LEU A 4 -10.78 11.21 -6.99
N VAL A 5 -9.79 10.70 -7.71
CA VAL A 5 -8.82 11.53 -8.43
C VAL A 5 -8.79 11.07 -9.86
N PHE A 6 -9.10 11.98 -10.78
CA PHE A 6 -8.89 11.76 -12.20
C PHE A 6 -7.84 12.74 -12.68
N ASP A 7 -6.68 12.22 -13.10
CA ASP A 7 -5.56 13.01 -13.59
C ASP A 7 -5.60 13.24 -15.11
N ASN A 8 -4.73 14.12 -15.59
CA ASN A 8 -4.64 14.43 -17.02
C ASN A 8 -4.01 13.30 -17.86
N ASP A 9 -3.42 12.29 -17.23
CA ASP A 9 -2.83 11.12 -17.90
C ASP A 9 -3.87 10.00 -18.14
N GLY A 10 -5.12 10.23 -17.73
CA GLY A 10 -6.22 9.28 -17.88
C GLY A 10 -6.23 8.21 -16.79
N ASN A 11 -5.63 8.47 -15.63
CA ASN A 11 -5.73 7.60 -14.48
C ASN A 11 -6.88 8.03 -13.58
N LEU A 12 -7.73 7.08 -13.22
CA LEU A 12 -8.81 7.25 -12.25
C LEU A 12 -8.50 6.46 -10.99
N PHE A 13 -8.08 7.15 -9.95
CA PHE A 13 -7.92 6.60 -8.60
C PHE A 13 -9.21 6.74 -7.81
N ILE A 14 -9.59 5.67 -7.11
CA ILE A 14 -10.75 5.62 -6.23
C ILE A 14 -10.34 5.01 -4.88
N ARG A 15 -10.77 5.65 -3.80
CA ARG A 15 -10.74 5.08 -2.44
C ARG A 15 -12.16 5.03 -1.89
N LYS A 16 -12.53 3.87 -1.33
CA LYS A 16 -13.81 3.68 -0.64
C LYS A 16 -13.66 3.90 0.87
N GLU A 17 -14.80 4.06 1.55
CA GLU A 17 -14.87 4.28 2.99
C GLU A 17 -14.27 3.10 3.77
N SER A 18 -14.40 1.89 3.23
CA SER A 18 -13.78 0.67 3.75
C SER A 18 -12.24 0.70 3.73
N GLY A 19 -11.63 1.65 3.02
CA GLY A 19 -10.19 1.72 2.78
C GLY A 19 -9.72 0.94 1.55
N LEU A 20 -10.64 0.36 0.77
CA LEU A 20 -10.32 -0.24 -0.52
C LEU A 20 -9.90 0.84 -1.51
N GLU A 21 -8.75 0.65 -2.14
CA GLU A 21 -8.11 1.56 -3.08
C GLU A 21 -7.86 0.85 -4.41
N TYR A 22 -8.14 1.53 -5.51
CA TYR A 22 -7.84 1.02 -6.85
C TYR A 22 -7.71 2.15 -7.87
N THR A 23 -6.94 1.87 -8.92
CA THR A 23 -6.71 2.78 -10.02
C THR A 23 -7.09 2.11 -11.33
N PHE A 24 -7.81 2.83 -12.19
CA PHE A 24 -7.93 2.48 -13.60
C PHE A 24 -6.96 3.33 -14.40
N GLU A 25 -6.14 2.70 -15.23
CA GLU A 25 -5.17 3.38 -16.08
C GLU A 25 -5.71 3.51 -17.51
N ASN A 26 -5.39 4.62 -18.17
CA ASN A 26 -5.75 4.89 -19.56
C ASN A 26 -7.27 4.82 -19.82
N VAL A 27 -8.07 5.41 -18.95
CA VAL A 27 -9.52 5.47 -19.09
C VAL A 27 -10.00 6.84 -19.55
N ASP A 28 -11.15 6.85 -20.22
CA ASP A 28 -11.86 8.09 -20.52
C ASP A 28 -12.33 8.78 -19.22
N ALA A 29 -12.43 10.11 -19.27
CA ALA A 29 -12.90 10.89 -18.14
C ALA A 29 -14.30 10.43 -17.67
N PRO A 30 -14.49 10.13 -16.38
CA PRO A 30 -15.78 9.66 -15.89
C PRO A 30 -16.90 10.69 -16.06
N ALA A 31 -18.12 10.22 -16.31
CA ALA A 31 -19.28 11.11 -16.41
C ALA A 31 -19.75 11.57 -15.02
N LEU A 32 -19.06 12.57 -14.45
CA LEU A 32 -19.35 13.11 -13.10
C LEU A 32 -20.48 14.15 -13.08
N GLY A 33 -20.98 14.60 -14.22
CA GLY A 33 -22.11 15.56 -14.28
C GLY A 33 -21.71 17.03 -14.16
N PHE A 34 -20.42 17.34 -14.17
CA PHE A 34 -19.86 18.68 -14.30
C PHE A 34 -18.65 18.66 -15.25
N GLU A 35 -18.20 19.85 -15.70
CA GLU A 35 -17.06 19.99 -16.60
C GLU A 35 -15.74 19.99 -15.82
N TYR A 36 -14.79 19.19 -16.29
CA TYR A 36 -13.43 19.11 -15.76
C TYR A 36 -12.50 18.43 -16.78
N ALA A 37 -11.22 18.81 -16.77
CA ALA A 37 -10.11 18.09 -17.39
C ALA A 37 -9.38 17.23 -16.34
N MET A 38 -9.31 17.71 -15.09
CA MET A 38 -8.75 17.00 -13.95
C MET A 38 -9.62 17.29 -12.72
N VAL A 39 -9.82 16.30 -11.85
CA VAL A 39 -10.53 16.46 -10.59
C VAL A 39 -9.80 15.77 -9.46
N VAL A 40 -9.75 16.44 -8.30
CA VAL A 40 -9.20 15.93 -7.05
C VAL A 40 -10.28 16.07 -5.98
N TYR A 41 -10.79 14.94 -5.53
CA TYR A 41 -11.68 14.80 -4.38
C TYR A 41 -10.99 13.89 -3.36
N ASP A 42 -10.16 14.46 -2.48
CA ASP A 42 -9.47 13.76 -1.38
C ASP A 42 -9.19 14.75 -0.23
N GLU A 43 -7.97 14.80 0.33
CA GLU A 43 -7.54 15.81 1.31
C GLU A 43 -7.65 17.23 0.76
N ASP A 44 -7.37 17.39 -0.54
CA ASP A 44 -7.66 18.58 -1.32
C ASP A 44 -8.92 18.36 -2.19
N GLU A 45 -9.69 19.43 -2.40
CA GLU A 45 -10.99 19.36 -3.10
C GLU A 45 -11.07 20.44 -4.19
N PHE A 46 -10.60 20.14 -5.40
CA PHE A 46 -10.62 21.06 -6.54
C PHE A 46 -10.77 20.35 -7.88
N LYS A 47 -11.11 21.12 -8.91
CA LYS A 47 -11.10 20.71 -10.31
C LYS A 47 -10.36 21.72 -11.17
N VAL A 48 -9.82 21.25 -12.28
CA VAL A 48 -9.31 22.08 -13.37
C VAL A 48 -10.22 21.87 -14.57
N VAL A 49 -10.88 22.92 -15.05
CA VAL A 49 -11.88 22.81 -16.13
C VAL A 49 -11.22 22.60 -17.49
N GLU A 50 -10.15 23.35 -17.75
CA GLU A 50 -9.34 23.25 -18.97
C GLU A 50 -7.88 23.08 -18.58
N TRP A 51 -7.24 22.02 -19.06
CA TRP A 51 -5.82 21.75 -18.78
C TRP A 51 -4.91 22.50 -19.76
N ASP A 52 -4.01 23.32 -19.23
CA ASP A 52 -2.96 23.98 -20.01
C ASP A 52 -1.68 23.12 -19.99
N GLY A 53 -1.39 22.44 -21.10
CA GLY A 53 -0.24 21.54 -21.22
C GLY A 53 1.13 22.20 -21.06
N ASP A 54 1.21 23.54 -21.10
CA ASP A 54 2.44 24.30 -20.90
C ASP A 54 2.70 24.66 -19.43
N LYS A 55 1.77 24.36 -18.51
CA LYS A 55 1.84 24.73 -17.09
C LYS A 55 1.84 23.52 -16.15
N PRO A 56 2.58 23.58 -15.05
CA PRO A 56 2.47 22.59 -13.97
C PRO A 56 1.15 22.76 -13.21
N LEU A 57 0.74 21.74 -12.45
CA LEU A 57 -0.54 21.68 -11.72
C LEU A 57 -0.77 22.88 -10.81
N GLU A 58 0.28 23.36 -10.15
CA GLU A 58 0.23 24.46 -9.19
C GLU A 58 -0.06 25.82 -9.85
N GLU A 59 0.19 25.92 -11.16
CA GLU A 59 -0.08 27.13 -11.97
C GLU A 59 -1.38 27.01 -12.79
N GLN A 60 -2.07 25.86 -12.72
CA GLN A 60 -3.38 25.68 -13.34
C GLN A 60 -4.45 26.51 -12.62
N GLN A 61 -5.51 26.86 -13.34
CA GLN A 61 -6.68 27.47 -12.71
C GLN A 61 -7.46 26.38 -11.96
N GLN A 62 -7.17 26.28 -10.65
CA GLN A 62 -7.86 25.37 -9.74
C GLN A 62 -9.13 26.03 -9.23
N GLU A 63 -10.27 25.40 -9.50
CA GLU A 63 -11.57 25.80 -8.99
C GLU A 63 -11.98 24.87 -7.86
N PRO A 64 -12.35 25.38 -6.67
CA PRO A 64 -12.76 24.54 -5.56
C PRO A 64 -14.02 23.76 -5.93
N LEU A 65 -14.09 22.50 -5.48
CA LEU A 65 -15.30 21.69 -5.68
C LEU A 65 -16.47 22.30 -4.91
N THR A 66 -17.59 22.48 -5.62
CA THR A 66 -18.85 22.86 -4.97
C THR A 66 -19.43 21.67 -4.23
N GLU A 67 -20.32 21.91 -3.26
CA GLU A 67 -21.01 20.81 -2.55
C GLU A 67 -21.74 19.86 -3.51
N GLY A 68 -22.31 20.39 -4.60
CA GLY A 68 -22.93 19.56 -5.64
C GLY A 68 -21.91 18.70 -6.41
N ASP A 69 -20.72 19.22 -6.71
CA ASP A 69 -19.66 18.44 -7.34
C ASP A 69 -19.20 17.28 -6.43
N LYS A 70 -19.09 17.54 -5.13
CA LYS A 70 -18.71 16.53 -4.12
C LYS A 70 -19.76 15.43 -4.00
N GLU A 71 -21.05 15.80 -3.94
CA GLU A 71 -22.15 14.83 -3.93
C GLU A 71 -22.11 13.91 -5.16
N LEU A 72 -21.76 14.45 -6.33
CA LEU A 72 -21.62 13.68 -7.56
C LEU A 72 -20.39 12.76 -7.55
N CYS A 73 -19.26 13.21 -6.98
CA CYS A 73 -18.08 12.37 -6.76
C CYS A 73 -18.41 11.20 -5.82
N GLU A 74 -19.06 11.48 -4.70
CA GLU A 74 -19.51 10.47 -3.73
C GLU A 74 -20.46 9.45 -4.37
N GLN A 75 -21.41 9.92 -5.17
CA GLN A 75 -22.30 9.04 -5.92
C GLN A 75 -21.54 8.16 -6.91
N TYR A 76 -20.52 8.69 -7.61
CA TYR A 76 -19.70 7.90 -8.51
C TYR A 76 -18.91 6.83 -7.76
N ILE A 77 -18.24 7.18 -6.67
CA ILE A 77 -17.45 6.26 -5.84
C ILE A 77 -18.32 5.11 -5.34
N ALA A 78 -19.51 5.43 -4.81
CA ALA A 78 -20.46 4.43 -4.31
C ALA A 78 -20.88 3.40 -5.37
N ASN A 79 -21.05 3.84 -6.63
CA ASN A 79 -21.45 2.99 -7.75
C ASN A 79 -20.29 2.34 -8.50
N SER A 80 -19.05 2.77 -8.26
CA SER A 80 -17.87 2.20 -8.91
C SER A 80 -17.57 0.81 -8.36
N GLU A 81 -17.13 -0.09 -9.23
CA GLU A 81 -16.70 -1.44 -8.86
C GLU A 81 -15.19 -1.56 -9.06
N PRO A 82 -14.45 -2.23 -8.17
CA PRO A 82 -13.02 -2.45 -8.35
C PRO A 82 -12.74 -3.34 -9.57
N PRO A 83 -11.54 -3.23 -10.18
CA PRO A 83 -11.10 -4.17 -11.22
C PRO A 83 -11.10 -5.63 -10.75
N GLU A 84 -11.11 -6.57 -11.71
CA GLU A 84 -11.01 -7.98 -11.41
C GLU A 84 -9.74 -8.30 -10.59
N GLY A 85 -9.91 -9.07 -9.51
CA GLY A 85 -8.82 -9.44 -8.62
C GLY A 85 -8.45 -8.38 -7.56
N VAL A 86 -9.05 -7.19 -7.61
CA VAL A 86 -8.86 -6.16 -6.59
C VAL A 86 -9.96 -6.25 -5.53
N SER A 87 -9.53 -6.42 -4.28
CA SER A 87 -10.42 -6.57 -3.13
C SER A 87 -9.71 -6.06 -1.87
N LEU A 88 -10.46 -5.79 -0.80
CA LEU A 88 -9.83 -5.33 0.45
C LEU A 88 -8.94 -6.42 1.04
N GLN A 89 -9.33 -7.70 0.90
CA GLN A 89 -8.47 -8.82 1.31
C GLN A 89 -7.13 -8.81 0.57
N THR A 90 -7.16 -8.75 -0.77
CA THR A 90 -5.93 -8.81 -1.58
C THR A 90 -5.04 -7.60 -1.32
N GLN A 91 -5.63 -6.41 -1.16
CA GLN A 91 -4.90 -5.21 -0.77
C GLN A 91 -4.22 -5.36 0.60
N HIS A 92 -4.91 -5.91 1.62
CA HIS A 92 -4.31 -6.16 2.93
C HIS A 92 -3.19 -7.20 2.87
N VAL A 93 -3.37 -8.29 2.13
CA VAL A 93 -2.35 -9.34 1.98
C VAL A 93 -1.10 -8.78 1.31
N ASN A 94 -1.24 -8.10 0.17
CA ASN A 94 -0.10 -7.51 -0.54
C ASN A 94 0.67 -6.53 0.36
N ARG A 95 -0.04 -5.67 1.10
CA ARG A 95 0.60 -4.73 2.03
C ARG A 95 1.29 -5.43 3.21
N LEU A 96 0.77 -6.56 3.69
CA LEU A 96 1.43 -7.35 4.74
C LEU A 96 2.70 -8.04 4.21
N GLU A 97 2.69 -8.50 2.96
CA GLU A 97 3.88 -9.04 2.29
C GLU A 97 4.98 -7.99 2.21
N ASP A 98 4.64 -6.76 1.85
CA ASP A 98 5.58 -5.63 1.84
C ASP A 98 6.17 -5.35 3.23
N VAL A 99 5.33 -5.31 4.28
CA VAL A 99 5.78 -5.12 5.66
C VAL A 99 6.74 -6.23 6.10
N VAL A 100 6.45 -7.49 5.77
CA VAL A 100 7.33 -8.63 6.07
C VAL A 100 8.67 -8.49 5.34
N ASN A 101 8.64 -8.10 4.06
CA ASN A 101 9.86 -7.86 3.28
C ASN A 101 10.73 -6.77 3.93
N ASP A 102 10.12 -5.65 4.32
CA ASP A 102 10.80 -4.55 5.00
C ASP A 102 11.39 -4.97 6.35
N HIS A 103 10.66 -5.75 7.14
CA HIS A 103 11.16 -6.32 8.39
C HIS A 103 12.41 -7.18 8.18
N VAL A 104 12.41 -8.05 7.17
CA VAL A 104 13.53 -8.94 6.87
C VAL A 104 14.74 -8.17 6.33
N ILE A 105 14.50 -7.19 5.46
CA ILE A 105 15.56 -6.28 4.96
C ILE A 105 16.20 -5.52 6.12
N ARG A 106 15.38 -4.93 6.99
CA ARG A 106 15.87 -4.19 8.15
C ARG A 106 16.68 -5.08 9.08
N MET A 107 16.19 -6.28 9.42
CA MET A 107 16.94 -7.19 10.28
C MET A 107 18.25 -7.65 9.62
N SER A 108 18.28 -7.83 8.29
CA SER A 108 19.52 -8.11 7.57
C SER A 108 20.54 -6.98 7.76
N GLY A 109 20.10 -5.73 7.61
CA GLY A 109 20.92 -4.53 7.86
C GLY A 109 21.39 -4.41 9.30
N ASP A 110 20.52 -4.64 10.29
CA ASP A 110 20.83 -4.58 11.72
C ASP A 110 21.93 -5.55 12.12
N TYR A 111 22.05 -6.69 11.41
CA TYR A 111 23.10 -7.69 11.61
C TYR A 111 24.34 -7.51 10.72
N GLY A 112 24.41 -6.41 9.95
CA GLY A 112 25.56 -6.03 9.14
C GLY A 112 25.62 -6.67 7.75
N PHE A 113 24.49 -7.15 7.23
CA PHE A 113 24.40 -7.66 5.86
C PHE A 113 23.87 -6.58 4.92
N ASN A 114 24.40 -6.52 3.70
CA ASN A 114 23.95 -5.55 2.69
C ASN A 114 22.52 -5.84 2.22
N ASP A 115 22.15 -7.11 2.18
CA ASP A 115 20.84 -7.59 1.74
C ASP A 115 20.54 -8.97 2.36
N PHE A 116 19.31 -9.42 2.16
CA PHE A 116 18.87 -10.73 2.62
C PHE A 116 19.59 -11.89 1.89
N ILE A 117 20.02 -11.70 0.63
CA ILE A 117 20.74 -12.72 -0.14
C ILE A 117 22.09 -13.04 0.52
N MET A 118 22.79 -12.04 1.03
CA MET A 118 24.03 -12.19 1.76
C MET A 118 23.81 -12.96 3.07
N ALA A 119 22.72 -12.67 3.78
CA ALA A 119 22.32 -13.44 4.97
C ALA A 119 22.04 -14.92 4.61
N ILE A 120 21.35 -15.20 3.50
CA ILE A 120 21.15 -16.58 3.02
C ILE A 120 22.49 -17.27 2.74
N TYR A 121 23.37 -16.64 1.96
CA TYR A 121 24.69 -17.19 1.65
C TYR A 121 25.52 -17.46 2.91
N ALA A 122 25.52 -16.53 3.86
CA ALA A 122 26.30 -16.64 5.08
C ALA A 122 25.70 -17.65 6.07
N GLY A 123 24.37 -17.76 6.13
CA GLY A 123 23.61 -18.55 7.10
C GLY A 123 23.37 -20.00 6.69
N ARG A 124 23.52 -20.33 5.40
CA ARG A 124 23.32 -21.68 4.87
C ARG A 124 24.07 -22.76 5.66
N GLU A 125 23.56 -23.97 5.60
CA GLU A 125 24.19 -25.12 6.23
C GLU A 125 25.63 -25.33 5.72
N GLY A 126 26.54 -25.67 6.63
CA GLY A 126 27.97 -25.85 6.33
C GLY A 126 28.74 -24.57 5.95
N SER A 127 28.14 -23.38 6.07
CA SER A 127 28.86 -22.12 5.85
C SER A 127 29.96 -21.89 6.90
N ASN A 128 31.13 -21.45 6.43
CA ASN A 128 32.25 -20.99 7.26
C ASN A 128 32.31 -19.46 7.36
N HIS A 129 31.27 -18.73 6.91
CA HIS A 129 31.25 -17.27 6.96
C HIS A 129 31.44 -16.77 8.42
N PRO A 130 32.27 -15.74 8.66
CA PRO A 130 32.53 -15.23 10.02
C PRO A 130 31.25 -14.87 10.78
N TYR A 131 30.27 -14.30 10.07
CA TYR A 131 28.98 -13.86 10.63
C TYR A 131 27.84 -14.88 10.47
N ARG A 132 28.14 -16.17 10.23
CA ARG A 132 27.10 -17.21 9.98
C ARG A 132 26.03 -17.31 11.08
N SER A 133 26.40 -17.06 12.34
CA SER A 133 25.44 -17.11 13.46
C SER A 133 24.44 -15.96 13.41
N ASN A 134 24.91 -14.75 13.04
CA ASN A 134 24.04 -13.59 12.82
C ASN A 134 23.11 -13.83 11.64
N ALA A 135 23.66 -14.35 10.54
CA ALA A 135 22.88 -14.71 9.37
C ALA A 135 21.76 -15.72 9.70
N ARG A 136 22.05 -16.74 10.52
CA ARG A 136 21.02 -17.70 10.96
C ARG A 136 19.89 -17.05 11.75
N ARG A 137 20.18 -16.04 12.59
CA ARG A 137 19.13 -15.28 13.28
C ARG A 137 18.23 -14.51 12.31
N VAL A 138 18.81 -13.92 11.25
CA VAL A 138 18.03 -13.28 10.19
C VAL A 138 17.13 -14.29 9.49
N LEU A 139 17.65 -15.49 9.17
CA LEU A 139 16.86 -16.57 8.56
C LEU A 139 15.74 -17.09 9.48
N GLU A 140 16.02 -17.30 10.76
CA GLU A 140 15.04 -17.71 11.77
C GLU A 140 13.92 -16.67 11.91
N PHE A 141 14.25 -15.38 11.86
CA PHE A 141 13.24 -14.33 11.88
C PHE A 141 12.42 -14.26 10.61
N ALA A 142 13.05 -14.40 9.43
CA ALA A 142 12.33 -14.45 8.17
C ALA A 142 11.33 -15.62 8.14
N ASP A 143 11.72 -16.78 8.67
CA ASP A 143 10.83 -17.94 8.83
C ASP A 143 9.66 -17.66 9.78
N ALA A 144 9.93 -17.01 10.92
CA ALA A 144 8.90 -16.59 11.86
C ALA A 144 7.91 -15.58 11.24
N GLN A 145 8.41 -14.59 10.48
CA GLN A 145 7.55 -13.65 9.74
C GLN A 145 6.62 -14.38 8.78
N ASN A 146 7.18 -15.24 7.93
CA ASN A 146 6.42 -15.94 6.88
C ASN A 146 5.40 -16.93 7.46
N THR A 147 5.73 -17.55 8.60
CA THR A 147 4.78 -18.43 9.31
C THR A 147 3.55 -17.65 9.75
N VAL A 148 3.73 -16.52 10.43
CA VAL A 148 2.60 -15.70 10.90
C VAL A 148 1.87 -15.05 9.73
N LEU A 149 2.58 -14.58 8.70
CA LEU A 149 1.99 -14.03 7.49
C LEU A 149 1.04 -15.04 6.83
N ALA A 150 1.44 -16.32 6.73
CA ALA A 150 0.60 -17.36 6.14
C ALA A 150 -0.69 -17.59 6.95
N GLU A 151 -0.60 -17.57 8.29
CA GLU A 151 -1.76 -17.68 9.17
C GLU A 151 -2.72 -16.49 9.02
N VAL A 152 -2.18 -15.27 9.05
CA VAL A 152 -2.95 -14.03 8.89
C VAL A 152 -3.58 -13.94 7.50
N THR A 153 -2.86 -14.31 6.45
CA THR A 153 -3.37 -14.34 5.08
C THR A 153 -4.54 -15.31 4.93
N ALA A 154 -4.45 -16.50 5.56
CA ALA A 154 -5.55 -17.46 5.57
C ALA A 154 -6.78 -16.93 6.33
N GLU A 155 -6.58 -16.23 7.46
CA GLU A 155 -7.66 -15.53 8.16
C GLU A 155 -8.33 -14.48 7.26
N ILE A 156 -7.54 -13.62 6.62
CA ILE A 156 -8.05 -12.55 5.75
C ILE A 156 -8.88 -13.13 4.59
N HIS A 157 -8.36 -14.13 3.87
CA HIS A 157 -9.07 -14.72 2.72
C HIS A 157 -10.38 -15.43 3.08
N THR A 158 -10.49 -15.93 4.31
CA THR A 158 -11.73 -16.58 4.80
C THR A 158 -12.70 -15.59 5.44
N THR A 159 -12.28 -14.34 5.64
CA THR A 159 -13.06 -13.28 6.27
C THR A 159 -13.77 -12.45 5.20
N ARG A 160 -15.07 -12.22 5.38
CA ARG A 160 -15.84 -11.32 4.51
C ARG A 160 -15.36 -9.88 4.72
N GLU A 161 -15.29 -9.08 3.66
CA GLU A 161 -14.69 -7.74 3.69
C GLU A 161 -15.20 -6.84 4.82
N ASP A 162 -16.52 -6.79 5.06
CA ASP A 162 -17.10 -5.95 6.14
C ASP A 162 -16.67 -6.34 7.56
N PHE A 163 -16.05 -7.51 7.74
CA PHE A 163 -15.57 -8.02 9.02
C PHE A 163 -14.04 -8.06 9.11
N LEU A 164 -13.34 -7.56 8.10
CA LEU A 164 -11.88 -7.43 8.17
C LEU A 164 -11.51 -6.47 9.31
N LYS A 165 -10.45 -6.82 10.03
CA LYS A 165 -9.88 -5.92 11.04
C LYS A 165 -9.19 -4.76 10.31
N PRO A 166 -9.02 -3.60 10.97
CA PRO A 166 -8.12 -2.57 10.48
C PRO A 166 -6.74 -3.14 10.15
N PHE A 167 -6.13 -2.69 9.06
CA PHE A 167 -4.82 -3.16 8.58
C PHE A 167 -3.76 -3.21 9.70
N GLU A 168 -3.70 -2.17 10.53
CA GLU A 168 -2.74 -2.07 11.64
C GLU A 168 -2.87 -3.21 12.66
N GLU A 169 -4.09 -3.75 12.87
CA GLU A 169 -4.26 -4.89 13.77
C GLU A 169 -3.61 -6.15 13.22
N TYR A 170 -3.65 -6.35 11.91
CA TYR A 170 -2.95 -7.46 11.26
C TYR A 170 -1.43 -7.28 11.31
N VAL A 171 -0.93 -6.06 11.09
CA VAL A 171 0.51 -5.75 11.22
C VAL A 171 1.00 -6.05 12.64
N ASN A 172 0.23 -5.72 13.67
CA ASN A 172 0.57 -5.97 15.06
C ASN A 172 0.65 -7.46 15.44
N MET A 173 0.15 -8.37 14.59
CA MET A 173 0.33 -9.81 14.78
C MET A 173 1.70 -10.29 14.31
N LEU A 174 2.34 -9.57 13.38
CA LEU A 174 3.65 -9.95 12.85
C LEU A 174 4.72 -9.85 13.94
N PRO A 175 5.69 -10.78 13.99
CA PRO A 175 6.76 -10.70 14.96
C PRO A 175 7.57 -9.40 14.80
N LEU A 176 8.00 -8.82 15.92
CA LEU A 176 8.95 -7.71 15.88
C LEU A 176 10.38 -8.25 15.84
N PRO A 177 11.31 -7.61 15.11
CA PRO A 177 12.69 -8.05 15.10
C PRO A 177 13.29 -7.93 16.49
N VAL A 178 14.02 -8.96 16.88
CA VAL A 178 14.68 -9.03 18.17
C VAL A 178 15.85 -8.06 18.16
N SER A 179 15.75 -6.95 18.89
CA SER A 179 16.87 -6.03 19.09
C SER A 179 18.07 -6.79 19.64
N LEU A 180 19.23 -6.60 19.01
CA LEU A 180 20.49 -7.02 19.62
C LEU A 180 20.64 -6.28 20.96
N PRO A 181 21.05 -6.95 22.06
CA PRO A 181 21.48 -6.22 23.24
C PRO A 181 22.61 -5.28 22.81
N ASP A 182 22.48 -4.00 23.14
CA ASP A 182 23.39 -2.92 22.75
C ASP A 182 24.83 -3.41 22.74
N HIS A 183 25.45 -3.45 21.56
CA HIS A 183 26.91 -3.46 21.51
C HIS A 183 27.36 -2.10 22.05
N PRO A 184 28.08 -2.03 23.19
CA PRO A 184 28.64 -0.77 23.64
C PRO A 184 29.56 -0.24 22.53
N SER A 185 29.38 1.04 22.23
CA SER A 185 30.12 1.80 21.23
C SER A 185 31.63 1.77 21.47
#